data_AF-A0A524AD44-F1
#
_entry.id   AF-A0A524AD44-F1
#
_cell.length_a   1.000
_cell.length_b   1.000
_cell.length_c   1.000
_cell.angle_alpha   90.00
_cell.angle_beta   90.00
_cell.angle_gamma   90.00
#
_symmetry.space_group_name_H-M   'P 1'
#
loop_
_entity.id
_entity.type
_entity.pdbx_description
1 polymer ?
#
loop_
_entity_poly.entity_id
_entity_poly.type
_entity_poly.pdbx_seq_one_letter_code
_entity_poly.pdbx_strand_id
1 'polypeptide(L)'
;MAVELDKHQMNTIKSSKRWRRLLVGLMAALGVATILIGAAYEIDVYTESNAFCTLCHAVYPEHAAYQGSPHARVDCAQCHIGPGLTPKIKAKLFGLRELYLTLTNTYGRPIPPPVETLRPAAEICEACHWPEKFYEDRVREIVHIAPDEDNTETRTYLVMKTGGGESHLGRGRGIHWHIENPVWYAATDEGRQEIPWVGVELNGKMVEYVAVDAPQSAIELAQLPRRKMDCMDCHNRATHVFPSPERRLDEAMALGRIPRDLPFFKQQASQVWVALPHDAEEAMTSDIEGIEIFYQNEYPDLYADRKADIQAALAVVREISDLSSFPDMKVSWQTYPNNIGHSDAPGCFRCHDGKHFSREGESIRLDCNICHSIPETVKLGESAVRMEIATIREPDTHLAANFIADHRFQADESCTACHGPIGFGTDDSSFCANSACHGQAWPEVDLDAADPHPIQLEGKHAEALCYQCHDAVRKPAYVCASCHQPPTEPHFGPDDCETCHQAVGWAESAAPLVRAAPPMAHPLAGNLLCLRCHDEGGLVPRPADHKGRPQETCSTCHEEGGPSPAIAHGLEGRDNCLMCHAVDSKVKPAPAGHEGRTNELCQLCH
;
A
#
# COMPACT_ATOMS: atom_id res chain seq x y z
N MET A 1 13.55 55.00 -100.38
CA MET A 1 13.49 53.53 -100.37
C MET A 1 13.29 53.10 -98.94
N ALA A 2 12.12 52.53 -98.67
CA ALA A 2 11.80 51.87 -97.42
C ALA A 2 12.63 50.58 -97.28
N VAL A 3 13.16 50.32 -96.09
CA VAL A 3 13.19 48.96 -95.53
C VAL A 3 12.70 49.10 -94.09
N GLU A 4 11.42 48.85 -93.97
CA GLU A 4 10.69 48.52 -92.76
C GLU A 4 10.95 47.04 -92.42
N LEU A 5 10.68 46.69 -91.16
CA LEU A 5 10.69 45.37 -90.51
C LEU A 5 12.05 45.00 -89.88
N ASP A 6 12.14 44.75 -88.57
CA ASP A 6 11.27 43.84 -87.83
C ASP A 6 11.04 44.28 -86.36
N LYS A 7 9.96 45.05 -86.13
CA LYS A 7 9.32 45.16 -84.79
C LYS A 7 8.22 44.09 -84.61
N HIS A 8 8.12 43.13 -85.52
CA HIS A 8 7.03 42.17 -85.57
C HIS A 8 7.32 40.88 -84.79
N GLN A 9 8.58 40.57 -84.49
CA GLN A 9 8.92 39.41 -83.68
C GLN A 9 8.90 39.60 -82.15
N MET A 10 8.83 40.84 -81.65
CA MET A 10 8.71 41.10 -80.19
C MET A 10 7.29 41.45 -79.73
N ASN A 11 6.34 41.70 -80.64
CA ASN A 11 4.95 42.05 -80.31
C ASN A 11 3.93 40.91 -80.56
N THR A 12 4.36 39.76 -81.07
CA THR A 12 3.48 38.61 -81.37
C THR A 12 3.26 37.66 -80.18
N ILE A 13 3.93 37.89 -79.05
CA ILE A 13 3.67 37.13 -77.80
C ILE A 13 2.52 37.74 -76.99
N LYS A 14 2.08 38.98 -77.26
CA LYS A 14 1.07 39.67 -76.41
C LYS A 14 -0.33 39.90 -77.02
N SER A 15 -0.65 39.42 -78.24
CA SER A 15 -1.98 39.70 -78.86
C SER A 15 -2.75 38.52 -79.46
N SER A 16 -2.46 37.28 -79.08
CA SER A 16 -3.29 36.16 -79.56
C SER A 16 -4.52 35.96 -78.65
N LYS A 17 -5.71 35.74 -79.23
CA LYS A 17 -6.91 35.28 -78.48
C LYS A 17 -6.61 34.04 -77.62
N ARG A 18 -5.58 33.27 -77.97
CA ARG A 18 -5.06 32.15 -77.18
C ARG A 18 -4.44 32.61 -75.85
N TRP A 19 -3.63 33.67 -75.83
CA TRP A 19 -3.08 34.22 -74.57
C TRP A 19 -4.16 34.74 -73.61
N ARG A 20 -5.20 35.42 -74.13
CA ARG A 20 -6.35 35.84 -73.31
C ARG A 20 -7.14 34.63 -72.75
N ARG A 21 -7.37 33.59 -73.57
CA ARG A 21 -8.03 32.35 -73.10
C ARG A 21 -7.18 31.58 -72.10
N LEU A 22 -5.87 31.55 -72.28
CA LEU A 22 -4.93 30.95 -71.33
C LEU A 22 -4.91 31.73 -70.01
N LEU A 23 -4.91 33.06 -70.05
CA LEU A 23 -4.99 33.90 -68.83
C LEU A 23 -6.33 33.73 -68.12
N VAL A 24 -7.46 33.76 -68.83
CA VAL A 24 -8.78 33.51 -68.23
C VAL A 24 -8.88 32.09 -67.67
N GLY A 25 -8.37 31.09 -68.39
CA GLY A 25 -8.31 29.71 -67.93
C GLY A 25 -7.41 29.54 -66.69
N LEU A 26 -6.26 30.22 -66.66
CA LEU A 26 -5.37 30.25 -65.49
C LEU A 26 -6.04 30.92 -64.29
N MET A 27 -6.73 32.05 -64.49
CA MET A 27 -7.47 32.72 -63.41
C MET A 27 -8.65 31.88 -62.90
N ALA A 28 -9.36 31.19 -63.78
CA ALA A 28 -10.44 30.28 -63.39
C ALA A 28 -9.87 29.07 -62.61
N ALA A 29 -8.77 28.48 -63.09
CA ALA A 29 -8.09 27.38 -62.40
C ALA A 29 -7.56 27.82 -61.02
N LEU A 30 -6.98 29.02 -60.94
CA LEU A 30 -6.54 29.62 -59.67
C LEU A 30 -7.73 29.85 -58.73
N GLY A 31 -8.85 30.38 -59.24
CA GLY A 31 -10.07 30.56 -58.46
C GLY A 31 -10.61 29.24 -57.89
N VAL A 32 -10.67 28.20 -58.71
CA VAL A 32 -11.06 26.85 -58.27
C VAL A 32 -10.07 26.29 -57.25
N ALA A 33 -8.77 26.41 -57.49
CA ALA A 33 -7.74 25.96 -56.56
C ALA A 33 -7.86 26.67 -55.20
N THR A 34 -8.08 27.98 -55.18
CA THR A 34 -8.30 28.76 -53.95
C THR A 34 -9.54 28.28 -53.21
N ILE A 35 -10.65 28.02 -53.90
CA ILE A 35 -11.87 27.49 -53.28
C ILE A 35 -11.61 26.10 -52.68
N LEU A 36 -10.92 25.21 -53.39
CA LEU A 36 -10.62 23.87 -52.90
C LEU A 36 -9.67 23.89 -51.70
N ILE A 37 -8.66 24.76 -51.73
CA ILE A 37 -7.73 24.95 -50.60
C ILE A 37 -8.48 25.52 -49.40
N GLY A 38 -9.35 26.51 -49.61
CA GLY A 38 -10.20 27.07 -48.56
C GLY A 38 -11.12 26.02 -47.95
N ALA A 39 -11.80 25.23 -48.78
CA ALA A 39 -12.65 24.14 -48.30
C ALA A 39 -11.86 23.06 -47.54
N ALA A 40 -10.67 22.68 -48.03
CA ALA A 40 -9.81 21.73 -47.34
C ALA A 40 -9.32 22.27 -45.99
N TYR A 41 -9.00 23.56 -45.89
CA TYR A 41 -8.62 24.22 -44.66
C TYR A 41 -9.76 24.25 -43.65
N GLU A 42 -10.97 24.63 -44.07
CA GLU A 42 -12.15 24.64 -43.19
C GLU A 42 -12.51 23.23 -42.70
N ILE A 43 -12.39 22.21 -43.56
CA ILE A 43 -12.57 20.80 -43.16
C ILE A 43 -11.51 20.42 -42.13
N ASP A 44 -10.25 20.79 -42.34
CA ASP A 44 -9.17 20.49 -41.41
C ASP A 44 -9.45 21.09 -40.03
N VAL A 45 -9.74 22.39 -39.98
CA VAL A 45 -10.08 23.14 -38.75
C VAL A 45 -11.30 22.53 -38.06
N TYR A 46 -12.36 22.20 -38.81
CA TYR A 46 -13.55 21.59 -38.24
C TYR A 46 -13.24 20.22 -37.62
N THR A 47 -12.51 19.35 -38.33
CA THR A 47 -12.15 17.99 -37.85
C THR A 47 -11.19 17.97 -36.67
N GLU A 48 -10.67 19.12 -36.26
CA GLU A 48 -9.81 19.30 -35.08
C GLU A 48 -10.52 20.05 -33.94
N SER A 49 -11.77 20.47 -34.15
CA SER A 49 -12.55 21.17 -33.14
C SER A 49 -13.17 20.22 -32.11
N ASN A 50 -13.40 20.72 -30.90
CA ASN A 50 -14.14 19.98 -29.87
C ASN A 50 -15.54 19.59 -30.37
N ALA A 51 -16.19 20.47 -31.15
CA ALA A 51 -17.50 20.20 -31.72
C ALA A 51 -17.50 18.92 -32.56
N PHE A 52 -16.49 18.73 -33.42
CA PHE A 52 -16.34 17.51 -34.19
C PHE A 52 -16.08 16.29 -33.30
N CYS A 53 -15.15 16.38 -32.35
CA CYS A 53 -14.84 15.27 -31.44
C CYS A 53 -16.08 14.84 -30.62
N THR A 54 -16.89 15.79 -30.16
CA THR A 54 -18.09 15.50 -29.36
C THR A 54 -19.21 14.80 -30.13
N LEU A 55 -19.19 14.76 -31.48
CA LEU A 55 -20.19 14.01 -32.26
C LEU A 55 -20.21 12.52 -31.90
N CYS A 56 -19.04 11.96 -31.58
CA CYS A 56 -18.90 10.56 -31.18
C CYS A 56 -18.50 10.42 -29.71
N HIS A 57 -17.77 11.39 -29.14
CA HIS A 57 -17.23 11.29 -27.78
C HIS A 57 -18.09 11.94 -26.68
N ALA A 58 -19.18 12.65 -27.00
CA ALA A 58 -20.00 13.29 -25.97
C ALA A 58 -20.63 12.31 -24.95
N VAL A 59 -20.84 11.06 -25.38
CA VAL A 59 -21.42 9.99 -24.56
C VAL A 59 -20.38 9.20 -23.77
N TYR A 60 -19.09 9.50 -23.96
CA TYR A 60 -18.02 8.76 -23.30
C TYR A 60 -17.57 9.43 -21.99
N PRO A 61 -17.14 8.64 -20.99
CA PRO A 61 -16.65 9.11 -19.69
C PRO A 61 -15.59 10.20 -19.81
N GLU A 62 -14.72 10.11 -20.81
CA GLU A 62 -13.60 11.00 -21.06
C GLU A 62 -14.05 12.45 -21.33
N HIS A 63 -15.20 12.64 -21.97
CA HIS A 63 -15.74 13.97 -22.21
C HIS A 63 -16.29 14.60 -20.91
N ALA A 64 -17.03 13.83 -20.11
CA ALA A 64 -17.49 14.29 -18.80
C ALA A 64 -16.31 14.67 -17.89
N ALA A 65 -15.29 13.81 -17.82
CA ALA A 65 -14.07 14.06 -17.09
C ALA A 65 -13.30 15.28 -17.61
N TYR A 66 -13.21 15.47 -18.93
CA TYR A 66 -12.59 16.64 -19.57
C TYR A 66 -13.25 17.95 -19.12
N GLN A 67 -14.58 18.02 -19.13
CA GLN A 67 -15.34 19.23 -18.75
C GLN A 67 -15.11 19.63 -17.28
N GLY A 68 -14.88 18.64 -16.41
CA GLY A 68 -14.56 18.85 -14.99
C GLY A 68 -13.08 19.16 -14.70
N SER A 69 -12.21 19.19 -15.73
CA SER A 69 -10.76 19.28 -15.55
C SER A 69 -10.21 20.70 -15.65
N PRO A 70 -8.97 20.96 -15.18
CA PRO A 70 -8.27 22.21 -15.43
C PRO A 70 -8.03 22.54 -16.91
N HIS A 71 -8.19 21.55 -17.80
CA HIS A 71 -7.98 21.66 -19.24
C HIS A 71 -9.29 21.73 -20.04
N ALA A 72 -10.45 21.93 -19.40
CA ALA A 72 -11.77 22.02 -20.04
C ALA A 72 -11.91 23.14 -21.10
N ARG A 73 -10.89 23.99 -21.27
CA ARG A 73 -10.83 25.08 -22.25
C ARG A 73 -9.70 24.93 -23.28
N VAL A 74 -9.03 23.79 -23.28
CA VAL A 74 -7.98 23.41 -24.24
C VAL A 74 -8.62 22.45 -25.25
N ASP A 75 -8.41 22.68 -26.55
CA ASP A 75 -9.05 21.84 -27.57
C ASP A 75 -8.48 20.42 -27.56
N CYS A 76 -9.33 19.43 -27.78
CA CYS A 76 -8.94 18.01 -27.81
C CYS A 76 -7.76 17.77 -28.76
N ALA A 77 -7.79 18.43 -29.93
CA ALA A 77 -6.74 18.31 -30.94
C ALA A 77 -5.39 18.84 -30.48
N GLN A 78 -5.31 19.80 -29.56
CA GLN A 78 -4.02 20.31 -29.08
C GLN A 78 -3.22 19.21 -28.36
N CYS A 79 -3.91 18.31 -27.66
CA CYS A 79 -3.31 17.15 -26.98
C CYS A 79 -3.25 15.91 -27.90
N HIS A 80 -4.36 15.52 -28.53
CA HIS A 80 -4.47 14.25 -29.25
C HIS A 80 -3.92 14.26 -30.69
N ILE A 81 -3.72 15.43 -31.30
CA ILE A 81 -3.22 15.57 -32.68
C ILE A 81 -1.92 16.39 -32.71
N GLY A 82 -2.00 17.61 -32.15
CA GLY A 82 -1.01 18.66 -32.05
C GLY A 82 -0.39 19.14 -33.36
N PRO A 83 0.69 19.94 -33.26
CA PRO A 83 1.16 20.71 -34.41
C PRO A 83 1.87 19.84 -35.45
N GLY A 84 1.82 20.30 -36.71
CA GLY A 84 2.56 19.71 -37.82
C GLY A 84 1.75 18.77 -38.71
N LEU A 85 2.22 18.54 -39.93
CA LEU A 85 1.49 17.80 -40.96
C LEU A 85 1.47 16.28 -40.71
N THR A 86 2.60 15.70 -40.29
CA THR A 86 2.70 14.25 -40.07
C THR A 86 1.79 13.76 -38.93
N PRO A 87 1.73 14.42 -37.75
CA PRO A 87 0.80 14.06 -36.70
C PRO A 87 -0.67 14.15 -37.16
N LYS A 88 -1.06 15.22 -37.86
CA LYS A 88 -2.40 15.37 -38.45
C LYS A 88 -2.77 14.20 -39.36
N ILE A 89 -1.88 13.78 -40.25
CA ILE A 89 -2.12 12.62 -41.14
C ILE A 89 -2.29 11.34 -40.34
N LYS A 90 -1.40 11.07 -39.37
CA LYS A 90 -1.49 9.89 -38.51
C LYS A 90 -2.80 9.88 -37.73
N ALA A 91 -3.16 10.98 -37.09
CA ALA A 91 -4.39 11.12 -36.33
C ALA A 91 -5.63 10.86 -37.19
N LYS A 92 -5.68 11.38 -38.42
CA LYS A 92 -6.80 11.13 -39.35
C LYS A 92 -6.87 9.65 -39.76
N LEU A 93 -5.74 8.97 -39.97
CA LEU A 93 -5.72 7.53 -40.26
C LEU A 93 -6.16 6.67 -39.06
N PHE A 94 -5.71 7.00 -37.85
CA PHE A 94 -6.18 6.34 -36.63
C PHE A 94 -7.66 6.61 -36.38
N GLY A 95 -8.12 7.84 -36.63
CA GLY A 95 -9.53 8.22 -36.51
C GLY A 95 -10.47 7.43 -37.42
N LEU A 96 -10.00 6.94 -38.58
CA LEU A 96 -10.79 6.03 -39.42
C LEU A 96 -11.04 4.67 -38.74
N ARG A 97 -10.03 4.15 -38.01
CA ARG A 97 -10.16 2.92 -37.23
C ARG A 97 -11.12 3.14 -36.06
N GLU A 98 -10.95 4.23 -35.32
CA GLU A 98 -11.85 4.56 -34.20
C GLU A 98 -13.29 4.74 -34.69
N LEU A 99 -13.50 5.46 -35.79
CA LEU A 99 -14.82 5.59 -36.42
C LEU A 99 -15.43 4.23 -36.77
N TYR A 100 -14.65 3.32 -37.35
CA TYR A 100 -15.12 1.95 -37.62
C TYR A 100 -15.55 1.25 -36.32
N LEU A 101 -14.69 1.25 -35.28
CA LEU A 101 -14.97 0.61 -34.00
C LEU A 101 -16.22 1.19 -33.31
N THR A 102 -16.40 2.51 -33.37
CA THR A 102 -17.57 3.21 -32.83
C THR A 102 -18.83 2.83 -33.59
N LEU A 103 -18.79 2.81 -34.93
CA LEU A 103 -19.94 2.42 -35.77
C LEU A 103 -20.33 0.95 -35.62
N THR A 104 -19.38 0.05 -35.39
CA THR A 104 -19.63 -1.38 -35.17
C THR A 104 -19.83 -1.75 -33.70
N ASN A 105 -19.60 -0.81 -32.77
CA ASN A 105 -19.60 -1.03 -31.31
C ASN A 105 -18.69 -2.20 -30.87
N THR A 106 -17.49 -2.30 -31.45
CA THR A 106 -16.53 -3.39 -31.19
C THR A 106 -15.28 -2.95 -30.44
N TYR A 107 -15.30 -1.77 -29.81
CA TYR A 107 -14.21 -1.30 -28.95
C TYR A 107 -14.25 -1.98 -27.56
N GLY A 108 -13.10 -2.04 -26.91
CA GLY A 108 -12.98 -2.57 -25.54
C GLY A 108 -13.64 -1.67 -24.50
N ARG A 109 -14.16 -2.27 -23.44
CA ARG A 109 -14.75 -1.59 -22.28
C ARG A 109 -14.14 -2.17 -21.00
N PRO A 110 -13.33 -1.43 -20.22
CA PRO A 110 -12.91 -0.04 -20.46
C PRO A 110 -11.95 0.09 -21.67
N ILE A 111 -11.82 1.31 -22.19
CA ILE A 111 -10.88 1.61 -23.28
C ILE A 111 -9.46 1.60 -22.69
N PRO A 112 -8.50 0.85 -23.24
CA PRO A 112 -7.14 0.85 -22.70
C PRO A 112 -6.49 2.23 -22.85
N PRO A 113 -5.67 2.69 -21.87
CA PRO A 113 -4.99 3.97 -21.97
C PRO A 113 -4.01 3.96 -23.17
N PRO A 114 -3.87 5.06 -23.93
CA PRO A 114 -3.06 5.10 -25.15
C PRO A 114 -1.56 5.28 -24.85
N VAL A 115 -1.02 4.43 -23.96
CA VAL A 115 0.33 4.52 -23.39
C VAL A 115 1.44 4.42 -24.45
N GLU A 116 1.16 3.77 -25.57
CA GLU A 116 2.09 3.60 -26.71
C GLU A 116 1.90 4.59 -27.85
N THR A 117 0.73 5.23 -27.95
CA THR A 117 0.32 6.03 -29.11
C THR A 117 0.25 7.53 -28.82
N LEU A 118 0.25 7.92 -27.54
CA LEU A 118 0.42 9.31 -27.11
C LEU A 118 1.82 9.82 -27.51
N ARG A 119 1.85 11.07 -27.97
CA ARG A 119 3.10 11.73 -28.38
C ARG A 119 3.95 12.05 -27.14
N PRO A 120 5.26 12.28 -27.30
CA PRO A 120 6.12 12.66 -26.19
C PRO A 120 5.58 13.89 -25.46
N ALA A 121 5.70 13.93 -24.13
CA ALA A 121 5.22 15.04 -23.32
C ALA A 121 5.80 16.39 -23.77
N ALA A 122 7.03 16.41 -24.31
CA ALA A 122 7.66 17.61 -24.86
C ALA A 122 6.90 18.27 -26.03
N GLU A 123 6.11 17.50 -26.79
CA GLU A 123 5.33 18.05 -27.89
C GLU A 123 3.91 18.46 -27.49
N ILE A 124 3.40 17.93 -26.38
CA ILE A 124 2.02 18.15 -25.91
C ILE A 124 1.99 19.14 -24.74
N CYS A 125 2.68 18.78 -23.66
CA CYS A 125 2.63 19.47 -22.39
C CYS A 125 3.52 20.73 -22.43
N GLU A 126 4.72 20.61 -22.98
CA GLU A 126 5.74 21.66 -22.87
C GLU A 126 5.47 22.90 -23.73
N ALA A 127 4.53 22.80 -24.68
CA ALA A 127 4.05 23.95 -25.44
C ALA A 127 3.33 24.99 -24.54
N CYS A 128 2.78 24.55 -23.39
CA CYS A 128 2.05 25.38 -22.44
C CYS A 128 2.66 25.39 -21.03
N HIS A 129 3.38 24.33 -20.65
CA HIS A 129 4.02 24.16 -19.35
C HIS A 129 5.55 24.23 -19.50
N TRP A 130 6.23 25.11 -18.79
CA TRP A 130 7.69 25.28 -18.96
C TRP A 130 8.46 24.54 -17.85
N PRO A 131 9.03 23.34 -18.09
CA PRO A 131 9.58 22.51 -17.02
C PRO A 131 10.86 23.07 -16.39
N GLU A 132 11.72 23.74 -17.18
CA GLU A 132 12.98 24.32 -16.71
C GLU A 132 12.78 25.60 -15.87
N LYS A 133 11.53 26.05 -15.71
CA LYS A 133 11.19 27.13 -14.77
C LYS A 133 11.04 26.55 -13.37
N PHE A 134 11.67 27.18 -12.37
CA PHE A 134 11.39 26.85 -10.96
C PHE A 134 9.94 27.19 -10.60
N TYR A 135 9.20 26.22 -10.05
CA TYR A 135 7.86 26.42 -9.51
C TYR A 135 7.93 26.53 -7.99
N GLU A 136 7.35 27.60 -7.45
CA GLU A 136 7.26 27.83 -6.02
C GLU A 136 6.43 26.76 -5.32
N ASP A 137 6.79 26.47 -4.07
CA ASP A 137 6.06 25.54 -3.22
C ASP A 137 4.63 26.02 -2.99
N ARG A 138 3.68 25.10 -2.93
CA ARG A 138 2.25 25.41 -2.81
C ARG A 138 1.67 24.80 -1.55
N VAL A 139 0.99 25.63 -0.76
CA VAL A 139 0.15 25.12 0.32
C VAL A 139 -1.05 24.37 -0.28
N ARG A 140 -1.28 23.17 0.23
CA ARG A 140 -2.46 22.36 -0.02
C ARG A 140 -3.25 22.25 1.27
N GLU A 141 -4.55 22.42 1.12
CA GLU A 141 -5.54 22.14 2.14
C GLU A 141 -6.34 20.93 1.68
N ILE A 142 -6.42 19.92 2.54
CA ILE A 142 -7.20 18.70 2.33
C ILE A 142 -8.23 18.66 3.44
N VAL A 143 -9.50 18.64 3.06
CA VAL A 143 -10.59 18.52 4.02
C VAL A 143 -10.99 17.06 4.12
N HIS A 144 -11.22 16.59 5.33
CA HIS A 144 -11.76 15.27 5.60
C HIS A 144 -12.97 15.35 6.52
N ILE A 145 -14.03 14.63 6.15
CA ILE A 145 -15.26 14.51 6.93
C ILE A 145 -15.39 13.06 7.41
N ALA A 146 -15.44 12.88 8.73
CA ALA A 146 -15.59 11.55 9.32
C ALA A 146 -17.00 10.98 9.05
N PRO A 147 -17.14 9.66 8.84
CA PRO A 147 -18.43 8.98 8.70
C PRO A 147 -19.09 8.72 10.07
N ASP A 148 -19.23 9.76 10.89
CA ASP A 148 -19.89 9.76 12.20
C ASP A 148 -21.19 10.57 12.18
N GLU A 149 -21.90 10.64 13.31
CA GLU A 149 -23.18 11.35 13.41
C GLU A 149 -23.03 12.84 13.10
N ASP A 150 -21.97 13.46 13.63
CA ASP A 150 -21.71 14.89 13.55
C ASP A 150 -21.04 15.31 12.23
N ASN A 151 -20.67 14.35 11.39
CA ASN A 151 -19.83 14.55 10.20
C ASN A 151 -18.58 15.38 10.54
N THR A 152 -17.82 14.91 11.53
CA THR A 152 -16.70 15.64 12.13
C THR A 152 -15.69 16.08 11.06
N GLU A 153 -15.44 17.38 10.97
CA GLU A 153 -14.48 17.94 10.01
C GLU A 153 -13.08 18.04 10.60
N THR A 154 -12.12 17.58 9.82
CA THR A 154 -10.68 17.85 10.01
C THR A 154 -10.10 18.47 8.75
N ARG A 155 -9.07 19.29 8.93
CA ARG A 155 -8.33 19.92 7.83
C ARG A 155 -6.87 19.59 7.97
N THR A 156 -6.30 19.02 6.92
CA THR A 156 -4.88 18.74 6.82
C THR A 156 -4.23 19.76 5.90
N TYR A 157 -3.18 20.41 6.39
CA TYR A 157 -2.38 21.38 5.65
C TYR A 157 -0.99 20.80 5.38
N LEU A 158 -0.53 20.97 4.14
CA LEU A 158 0.84 20.60 3.76
C LEU A 158 1.40 21.57 2.72
N VAL A 159 2.71 21.76 2.73
CA VAL A 159 3.43 22.51 1.70
C VAL A 159 3.95 21.51 0.67
N MET A 160 3.36 21.52 -0.53
CA MET A 160 3.85 20.73 -1.65
C MET A 160 5.13 21.34 -2.22
N LYS A 161 6.21 20.56 -2.24
CA LYS A 161 7.51 20.94 -2.81
C LYS A 161 7.51 20.68 -4.31
N THR A 162 6.89 21.59 -5.05
CA THR A 162 6.75 21.45 -6.51
C THR A 162 8.12 21.50 -7.18
N GLY A 163 8.95 22.49 -6.83
CA GLY A 163 10.33 22.60 -7.27
C GLY A 163 10.51 22.70 -8.80
N GLY A 164 11.59 22.11 -9.31
CA GLY A 164 11.99 22.17 -10.72
C GLY A 164 13.01 23.27 -11.04
N GLY A 165 13.34 23.45 -12.31
CA GLY A 165 14.33 24.42 -12.77
C GLY A 165 15.80 24.04 -12.55
N GLU A 166 16.68 24.81 -13.18
CA GLU A 166 18.03 24.36 -13.53
C GLU A 166 18.86 23.83 -12.35
N SER A 167 19.34 22.59 -12.49
CA SER A 167 20.14 21.87 -11.50
C SER A 167 21.42 22.62 -11.09
N HIS A 168 22.09 23.30 -12.02
CA HIS A 168 23.32 24.06 -11.78
C HIS A 168 23.13 25.32 -10.91
N LEU A 169 21.89 25.78 -10.74
CA LEU A 169 21.53 26.86 -9.81
C LEU A 169 21.09 26.34 -8.43
N GLY A 170 21.24 25.03 -8.17
CA GLY A 170 20.78 24.38 -6.94
C GLY A 170 19.25 24.27 -6.84
N ARG A 171 18.56 24.31 -7.99
CA ARG A 171 17.09 24.40 -8.09
C ARG A 171 16.39 23.11 -8.52
N GLY A 172 17.11 22.11 -9.03
CA GLY A 172 16.57 20.76 -9.26
C GLY A 172 16.33 20.01 -7.96
N ARG A 173 15.19 20.26 -7.31
CA ARG A 173 14.71 19.64 -6.05
C ARG A 173 13.19 19.49 -6.08
N GLY A 174 12.62 18.76 -5.11
CA GLY A 174 11.17 18.53 -5.02
C GLY A 174 10.67 17.49 -6.03
N ILE A 175 9.35 17.42 -6.22
CA ILE A 175 8.73 16.37 -7.06
C ILE A 175 9.11 16.48 -8.55
N HIS A 176 9.44 17.67 -9.05
CA HIS A 176 9.90 17.90 -10.42
C HIS A 176 11.40 17.64 -10.63
N TRP A 177 12.11 17.08 -9.65
CA TRP A 177 13.53 16.74 -9.76
C TRP A 177 13.85 15.87 -11.00
N HIS A 178 12.94 14.97 -11.36
CA HIS A 178 13.05 14.03 -12.49
C HIS A 178 13.06 14.69 -13.88
N ILE A 179 12.66 15.96 -13.96
CA ILE A 179 12.63 16.71 -15.23
C ILE A 179 14.05 17.11 -15.64
N GLU A 180 14.86 17.55 -14.67
CA GLU A 180 16.23 18.02 -14.87
C GLU A 180 17.25 16.87 -14.82
N ASN A 181 16.91 15.78 -14.11
CA ASN A 181 17.76 14.62 -13.91
C ASN A 181 17.18 13.43 -14.66
N PRO A 182 17.81 12.96 -15.76
CA PRO A 182 17.26 11.88 -16.57
C PRO A 182 17.05 10.61 -15.74
N VAL A 183 15.78 10.23 -15.59
CA VAL A 183 15.37 8.97 -15.00
C VAL A 183 14.86 8.04 -16.09
N TRP A 184 15.33 6.80 -16.03
CA TRP A 184 14.97 5.69 -16.87
C TRP A 184 14.30 4.65 -16.00
N TYR A 185 13.33 3.94 -16.54
CA TYR A 185 12.68 2.84 -15.84
C TYR A 185 12.31 1.73 -16.83
N ALA A 186 12.06 0.55 -16.29
CA ALA A 186 11.43 -0.54 -17.02
C ALA A 186 10.25 -1.04 -16.20
N ALA A 187 9.12 -1.22 -16.88
CA ALA A 187 7.91 -1.75 -16.28
C ALA A 187 7.56 -3.12 -16.85
N THR A 188 6.87 -3.94 -16.08
CA THR A 188 6.44 -5.28 -16.48
C THR A 188 4.99 -5.34 -16.95
N ASP A 189 4.21 -4.30 -16.68
CA ASP A 189 2.81 -4.15 -17.08
C ASP A 189 2.62 -3.00 -18.07
N GLU A 190 1.54 -3.06 -18.86
CA GLU A 190 1.19 -2.02 -19.83
C GLU A 190 0.84 -0.68 -19.17
N GLY A 191 0.27 -0.73 -17.97
CA GLY A 191 -0.09 0.44 -17.16
C GLY A 191 1.10 1.14 -16.53
N ARG A 192 2.30 0.55 -16.58
CA ARG A 192 3.54 1.03 -15.96
C ARG A 192 3.39 1.25 -14.45
N GLN A 193 2.67 0.36 -13.79
CA GLN A 193 2.51 0.38 -12.34
C GLN A 193 3.57 -0.46 -11.61
N GLU A 194 4.04 -1.53 -12.24
CA GLU A 194 5.05 -2.44 -11.71
C GLU A 194 6.41 -2.14 -12.32
N ILE A 195 7.29 -1.49 -11.55
CA ILE A 195 8.59 -1.00 -12.01
C ILE A 195 9.68 -1.72 -11.24
N PRO A 196 10.22 -2.86 -11.71
CA PRO A 196 11.28 -3.57 -10.97
C PRO A 196 12.69 -2.99 -11.16
N TRP A 197 12.88 -2.06 -12.10
CA TRP A 197 14.17 -1.44 -12.38
C TRP A 197 14.02 0.05 -12.62
N VAL A 198 14.88 0.81 -11.96
CA VAL A 198 15.01 2.25 -12.10
C VAL A 198 16.47 2.58 -12.33
N GLY A 199 16.70 3.57 -13.19
CA GLY A 199 18.01 4.04 -13.52
C GLY A 199 18.07 5.55 -13.52
N VAL A 200 19.05 6.13 -12.86
CA VAL A 200 19.20 7.57 -12.71
C VAL A 200 20.55 8.00 -13.26
N GLU A 201 20.56 8.99 -14.17
CA GLU A 201 21.78 9.59 -14.68
C GLU A 201 22.18 10.81 -13.83
N LEU A 202 23.26 10.69 -13.07
CA LEU A 202 23.80 11.76 -12.22
C LEU A 202 25.24 12.06 -12.64
N ASN A 203 25.52 13.32 -13.00
CA ASN A 203 26.85 13.78 -13.41
C ASN A 203 27.49 12.91 -14.52
N GLY A 204 26.67 12.42 -15.45
CA GLY A 204 27.10 11.53 -16.55
C GLY A 204 27.39 10.08 -16.13
N LYS A 205 27.09 9.70 -14.88
CA LYS A 205 27.16 8.32 -14.40
C LYS A 205 25.75 7.77 -14.19
N MET A 206 25.56 6.52 -14.63
CA MET A 206 24.34 5.77 -14.38
C MET A 206 24.39 5.12 -12.98
N VAL A 207 23.37 5.36 -12.16
CA VAL A 207 23.10 4.63 -10.93
C VAL A 207 21.84 3.80 -11.16
N GLU A 208 21.95 2.48 -10.96
CA GLU A 208 20.85 1.54 -11.18
C GLU A 208 20.31 1.06 -9.83
N TYR A 209 19.00 0.95 -9.75
CA TYR A 209 18.25 0.41 -8.61
C TYR A 209 17.36 -0.72 -9.09
N VAL A 210 17.34 -1.81 -8.32
CA VAL A 210 16.52 -2.99 -8.61
C VAL A 210 15.67 -3.28 -7.38
N ALA A 211 14.38 -3.55 -7.60
CA ALA A 211 13.50 -4.01 -6.54
C ALA A 211 13.96 -5.38 -6.03
N VAL A 212 14.20 -5.51 -4.73
CA VAL A 212 14.71 -6.74 -4.11
C VAL A 212 13.72 -7.90 -4.10
N ASP A 213 12.43 -7.58 -4.19
CA ASP A 213 11.31 -8.52 -4.29
C ASP A 213 10.88 -8.79 -5.76
N ALA A 214 11.61 -8.25 -6.74
CA ALA A 214 11.33 -8.49 -8.15
C ALA A 214 11.40 -10.00 -8.48
N PRO A 215 10.31 -10.61 -9.00
CA PRO A 215 10.32 -12.03 -9.33
C PRO A 215 11.16 -12.36 -10.56
N GLN A 216 11.50 -11.36 -11.38
CA GLN A 216 12.25 -11.53 -12.61
C GLN A 216 13.74 -11.75 -12.35
N SER A 217 14.34 -12.66 -13.12
CA SER A 217 15.79 -12.82 -13.16
C SER A 217 16.47 -11.59 -13.77
N ALA A 218 17.76 -11.42 -13.49
CA ALA A 218 18.55 -10.33 -14.07
C ALA A 218 18.55 -10.32 -15.61
N ILE A 219 18.43 -11.48 -16.26
CA ILE A 219 18.35 -11.58 -17.73
C ILE A 219 17.00 -11.07 -18.24
N GLU A 220 15.90 -11.43 -17.58
CA GLU A 220 14.56 -10.96 -17.93
C GLU A 220 14.45 -9.45 -17.75
N LEU A 221 14.94 -8.92 -16.63
CA LEU A 221 14.99 -7.47 -16.40
C LEU A 221 15.79 -6.74 -17.47
N ALA A 222 16.87 -7.31 -17.97
CA ALA A 222 17.70 -6.72 -19.03
C ALA A 222 17.00 -6.65 -20.40
N GLN A 223 15.97 -7.47 -20.63
CA GLN A 223 15.20 -7.49 -21.87
C GLN A 223 14.02 -6.51 -21.87
N LEU A 224 13.62 -6.01 -20.70
CA LEU A 224 12.53 -5.05 -20.60
C LEU A 224 12.89 -3.73 -21.31
N PRO A 225 11.95 -3.12 -22.06
CA PRO A 225 12.17 -1.83 -22.69
C PRO A 225 12.54 -0.76 -21.66
N ARG A 226 13.66 -0.07 -21.88
CA ARG A 226 14.07 1.09 -21.06
C ARG A 226 13.39 2.32 -21.60
N ARG A 227 12.59 2.98 -20.76
CA ARG A 227 11.89 4.21 -21.10
C ARG A 227 12.42 5.35 -20.24
N LYS A 228 12.66 6.49 -20.87
CA LYS A 228 12.92 7.74 -20.17
C LYS A 228 11.61 8.26 -19.58
N MET A 229 11.61 8.58 -18.30
CA MET A 229 10.48 9.19 -17.60
C MET A 229 10.13 10.54 -18.23
N ASP A 230 8.84 10.79 -18.42
CA ASP A 230 8.31 12.06 -18.88
C ASP A 230 7.13 12.55 -18.01
N CYS A 231 6.57 13.72 -18.36
CA CYS A 231 5.50 14.34 -17.58
C CYS A 231 4.28 13.44 -17.41
N MET A 232 3.96 12.57 -18.38
CA MET A 232 2.76 11.73 -18.34
C MET A 232 2.94 10.50 -17.45
N ASP A 233 4.17 10.13 -17.08
CA ASP A 233 4.37 9.02 -16.15
C ASP A 233 3.90 9.38 -14.71
N CYS A 234 3.86 10.69 -14.40
CA CYS A 234 3.30 11.25 -13.16
C CYS A 234 1.93 11.95 -13.38
N HIS A 235 1.78 12.75 -14.44
CA HIS A 235 0.54 13.46 -14.80
C HIS A 235 -0.32 12.66 -15.80
N ASN A 236 -0.46 11.36 -15.57
CA ASN A 236 -1.12 10.43 -16.48
C ASN A 236 -2.64 10.69 -16.66
N ARG A 237 -3.23 11.53 -15.80
CA ARG A 237 -4.63 11.96 -15.85
C ARG A 237 -4.75 13.49 -15.81
N ALA A 238 -4.08 14.19 -16.73
CA ALA A 238 -4.10 15.66 -16.76
C ALA A 238 -5.46 16.28 -17.13
N THR A 239 -6.26 15.60 -17.95
CA THR A 239 -7.55 16.12 -18.47
C THR A 239 -8.72 15.16 -18.21
N HIS A 240 -8.50 13.84 -18.32
CA HIS A 240 -9.52 12.83 -18.02
C HIS A 240 -9.42 12.42 -16.55
N VAL A 241 -9.77 13.35 -15.65
CA VAL A 241 -9.72 13.15 -14.19
C VAL A 241 -11.02 12.51 -13.74
N PHE A 242 -10.95 11.28 -13.24
CA PHE A 242 -12.05 10.61 -12.53
C PHE A 242 -11.80 10.72 -11.03
N PRO A 243 -12.42 11.68 -10.33
CA PRO A 243 -12.12 11.95 -8.93
C PRO A 243 -12.65 10.84 -8.01
N SER A 244 -11.97 10.62 -6.88
CA SER A 244 -12.50 9.75 -5.82
C SER A 244 -13.81 10.34 -5.27
N PRO A 245 -14.92 9.58 -5.23
CA PRO A 245 -16.20 10.04 -4.67
C PRO A 245 -16.08 10.50 -3.22
N GLU A 246 -15.27 9.80 -2.41
CA GLU A 246 -15.01 10.14 -1.01
C GLU A 246 -14.47 11.56 -0.87
N ARG A 247 -13.46 11.90 -1.67
CA ARG A 247 -12.85 13.23 -1.68
C ARG A 247 -13.83 14.30 -2.16
N ARG A 248 -14.64 13.99 -3.17
CA ARG A 248 -15.65 14.93 -3.70
C ARG A 248 -16.79 15.16 -2.72
N LEU A 249 -17.15 14.14 -1.96
CA LEU A 249 -18.13 14.24 -0.89
C LEU A 249 -17.62 15.15 0.23
N ASP A 250 -16.36 14.96 0.66
CA ASP A 250 -15.71 15.84 1.65
C ASP A 250 -15.67 17.29 1.18
N GLU A 251 -15.23 17.54 -0.07
CA GLU A 251 -15.22 18.87 -0.70
C GLU A 251 -16.63 19.50 -0.73
N ALA A 252 -17.65 18.73 -1.14
CA ALA A 252 -19.02 19.21 -1.25
C ALA A 252 -19.61 19.59 0.12
N MET A 253 -19.37 18.78 1.15
CA MET A 253 -19.79 19.07 2.53
C MET A 253 -19.05 20.27 3.11
N ALA A 254 -17.75 20.38 2.87
CA ALA A 254 -16.93 21.50 3.33
C ALA A 254 -17.34 22.83 2.69
N LEU A 255 -17.76 22.81 1.42
CA LEU A 255 -18.28 23.97 0.70
C LEU A 255 -19.74 24.30 1.03
N GLY A 256 -20.41 23.50 1.87
CA GLY A 256 -21.81 23.67 2.25
C GLY A 256 -22.81 23.34 1.14
N ARG A 257 -22.38 22.61 0.09
CA ARG A 257 -23.29 22.07 -0.93
C ARG A 257 -24.17 20.95 -0.37
N ILE A 258 -23.68 20.28 0.67
CA ILE A 258 -24.39 19.29 1.49
C ILE A 258 -24.34 19.81 2.93
N PRO A 259 -25.48 20.02 3.61
CA PRO A 259 -25.48 20.46 5.01
C PRO A 259 -24.83 19.41 5.92
N ARG A 260 -23.87 19.84 6.74
CA ARG A 260 -23.13 18.97 7.66
C ARG A 260 -23.89 18.61 8.92
N ASP A 261 -24.97 19.35 9.20
CA ASP A 261 -25.87 19.10 10.33
C ASP A 261 -26.92 18.02 10.03
N LEU A 262 -26.81 17.32 8.89
CA LEU A 262 -27.59 16.12 8.59
C LEU A 262 -26.91 14.90 9.24
N PRO A 263 -27.53 14.28 10.26
CA PRO A 263 -26.89 13.19 11.00
C PRO A 263 -26.48 12.03 10.09
N PHE A 264 -25.25 11.52 10.26
CA PHE A 264 -24.70 10.37 9.53
C PHE A 264 -24.68 10.50 7.99
N PHE A 265 -24.84 11.71 7.43
CA PHE A 265 -24.93 11.86 5.97
C PHE A 265 -23.70 11.30 5.25
N LYS A 266 -22.49 11.62 5.74
CA LYS A 266 -21.23 11.10 5.20
C LYS A 266 -21.23 9.57 5.17
N GLN A 267 -21.61 8.95 6.28
CA GLN A 267 -21.68 7.49 6.40
C GLN A 267 -22.66 6.84 5.42
N GLN A 268 -23.85 7.42 5.23
CA GLN A 268 -24.85 6.89 4.31
C GLN A 268 -24.44 7.09 2.85
N ALA A 269 -23.93 8.28 2.50
CA ALA A 269 -23.51 8.58 1.13
C ALA A 269 -22.27 7.77 0.70
N SER A 270 -21.30 7.54 1.59
CA SER A 270 -20.11 6.73 1.30
C SER A 270 -20.47 5.30 0.87
N GLN A 271 -21.55 4.72 1.40
CA GLN A 271 -21.98 3.35 1.06
C GLN A 271 -22.38 3.19 -0.40
N VAL A 272 -22.79 4.27 -1.07
CA VAL A 272 -23.17 4.27 -2.50
C VAL A 272 -22.01 3.79 -3.38
N TRP A 273 -20.75 3.95 -2.96
CA TRP A 273 -19.58 3.59 -3.77
C TRP A 273 -18.75 2.43 -3.21
N VAL A 274 -19.18 1.81 -2.11
CA VAL A 274 -18.47 0.65 -1.51
C VAL A 274 -18.64 -0.60 -2.36
N ALA A 275 -19.79 -0.77 -3.02
CA ALA A 275 -20.07 -1.93 -3.87
C ALA A 275 -19.58 -1.72 -5.32
N LEU A 276 -18.27 -1.56 -5.54
CA LEU A 276 -17.74 -1.49 -6.91
C LEU A 276 -17.54 -2.89 -7.53
N PRO A 277 -17.83 -3.04 -8.85
CA PRO A 277 -18.51 -2.09 -9.72
C PRO A 277 -20.03 -2.31 -9.64
N HIS A 278 -20.83 -1.27 -9.40
CA HIS A 278 -22.24 -1.28 -9.79
C HIS A 278 -22.31 -1.57 -11.28
N ASP A 279 -22.71 -2.78 -11.61
CA ASP A 279 -22.90 -3.30 -12.94
C ASP A 279 -24.15 -2.72 -13.62
N ALA A 280 -24.96 -1.94 -12.88
CA ALA A 280 -26.14 -1.25 -13.39
C ALA A 280 -26.35 0.14 -12.75
N GLU A 281 -26.69 1.11 -13.61
CA GLU A 281 -27.15 2.46 -13.25
C GLU A 281 -28.35 2.45 -12.27
N GLU A 282 -29.20 1.42 -12.40
CA GLU A 282 -30.37 1.20 -11.52
C GLU A 282 -29.97 0.93 -10.07
N ALA A 283 -28.88 0.20 -9.83
CA ALA A 283 -28.42 -0.13 -8.47
C ALA A 283 -27.91 1.14 -7.76
N MET A 284 -27.12 1.97 -8.46
CA MET A 284 -26.64 3.23 -7.92
C MET A 284 -27.78 4.23 -7.65
N THR A 285 -28.81 4.24 -8.50
CA THR A 285 -30.02 5.04 -8.25
C THR A 285 -30.74 4.56 -6.98
N SER A 286 -30.91 3.25 -6.82
CA SER A 286 -31.53 2.66 -5.63
C SER A 286 -30.74 2.97 -4.34
N ASP A 287 -29.41 2.93 -4.38
CA ASP A 287 -28.58 3.21 -3.21
C ASP A 287 -28.71 4.68 -2.77
N ILE A 288 -28.76 5.61 -3.74
CA ILE A 288 -28.98 7.04 -3.46
C ILE A 288 -30.39 7.27 -2.90
N GLU A 289 -31.41 6.59 -3.42
CA GLU A 289 -32.77 6.62 -2.85
C GLU A 289 -32.81 6.03 -1.43
N GLY A 290 -31.96 5.04 -1.15
CA GLY A 290 -31.77 4.45 0.18
C GLY A 290 -31.41 5.48 1.26
N ILE A 291 -30.65 6.52 0.91
CA ILE A 291 -30.32 7.63 1.83
C ILE A 291 -31.58 8.41 2.22
N GLU A 292 -32.51 8.66 1.27
CA GLU A 292 -33.78 9.33 1.59
C GLU A 292 -34.64 8.46 2.52
N ILE A 293 -34.67 7.15 2.26
CA ILE A 293 -35.41 6.17 3.07
C ILE A 293 -34.83 6.10 4.49
N PHE A 294 -33.52 6.17 4.65
CA PHE A 294 -32.86 6.26 5.96
C PHE A 294 -33.41 7.43 6.77
N TYR A 295 -33.45 8.64 6.20
CA TYR A 295 -34.00 9.81 6.91
C TYR A 295 -35.50 9.70 7.17
N GLN A 296 -36.28 9.10 6.27
CA GLN A 296 -37.71 8.87 6.50
C GLN A 296 -37.98 7.95 7.69
N ASN A 297 -37.12 6.95 7.91
CA ASN A 297 -37.32 5.93 8.94
C ASN A 297 -36.67 6.32 10.28
N GLU A 298 -35.41 6.75 10.27
CA GLU A 298 -34.62 6.98 11.47
C GLU A 298 -34.78 8.42 12.01
N TYR A 299 -35.06 9.39 11.13
CA TYR A 299 -35.19 10.81 11.48
C TYR A 299 -36.45 11.47 10.88
N PRO A 300 -37.67 10.95 11.14
CA PRO A 300 -38.90 11.37 10.46
C PRO A 300 -39.26 12.85 10.65
N ASP A 301 -39.04 13.40 11.85
CA ASP A 301 -39.30 14.81 12.14
C ASP A 301 -38.33 15.73 11.36
N LEU A 302 -37.03 15.37 11.35
CA LEU A 302 -36.01 16.09 10.57
C LEU A 302 -36.30 16.00 9.07
N TYR A 303 -36.71 14.83 8.57
CA TYR A 303 -37.08 14.67 7.17
C TYR A 303 -38.28 15.56 6.80
N ALA A 304 -39.30 15.65 7.66
CA ALA A 304 -40.46 16.52 7.42
C ALA A 304 -40.06 18.01 7.31
N ASP A 305 -39.15 18.46 8.17
CA ASP A 305 -38.71 19.86 8.23
C ASP A 305 -37.64 20.22 7.18
N ARG A 306 -36.74 19.27 6.86
CA ARG A 306 -35.53 19.49 6.04
C ARG A 306 -35.53 18.69 4.74
N LYS A 307 -36.69 18.25 4.26
CA LYS A 307 -36.83 17.48 3.02
C LYS A 307 -36.09 18.09 1.83
N ALA A 308 -36.20 19.40 1.64
CA ALA A 308 -35.57 20.10 0.52
C ALA A 308 -34.04 20.01 0.57
N ASP A 309 -33.46 20.09 1.77
CA ASP A 309 -32.02 20.02 1.98
C ASP A 309 -31.48 18.61 1.72
N ILE A 310 -32.21 17.59 2.17
CA ILE A 310 -31.90 16.19 1.88
C ILE A 310 -31.94 15.98 0.36
N GLN A 311 -32.99 16.41 -0.32
CA GLN A 311 -33.11 16.26 -1.78
C GLN A 311 -32.00 16.99 -2.54
N ALA A 312 -31.60 18.19 -2.09
CA ALA A 312 -30.46 18.90 -2.66
C ALA A 312 -29.15 18.13 -2.45
N ALA A 313 -28.94 17.56 -1.26
CA ALA A 313 -27.77 16.74 -0.96
C ALA A 313 -27.71 15.48 -1.83
N LEU A 314 -28.84 14.79 -2.03
CA LEU A 314 -28.92 13.63 -2.94
C LEU A 314 -28.61 13.99 -4.40
N ALA A 315 -28.99 15.18 -4.85
CA ALA A 315 -28.62 15.67 -6.18
C ALA A 315 -27.10 15.85 -6.33
N VAL A 316 -26.42 16.28 -5.27
CA VAL A 316 -24.94 16.36 -5.25
C VAL A 316 -24.32 14.97 -5.27
N VAL A 317 -24.86 14.00 -4.54
CA VAL A 317 -24.38 12.60 -4.59
C VAL A 317 -24.50 12.03 -6.01
N ARG A 318 -25.62 12.28 -6.71
CA ARG A 318 -25.79 11.90 -8.14
C ARG A 318 -24.74 12.56 -9.04
N GLU A 319 -24.51 13.87 -8.90
CA GLU A 319 -23.47 14.58 -9.66
C GLU A 319 -22.07 13.98 -9.45
N ILE A 320 -21.73 13.60 -8.21
CA ILE A 320 -20.45 12.96 -7.89
C ILE A 320 -20.36 11.60 -8.60
N SER A 321 -21.43 10.80 -8.55
CA SER A 321 -21.51 9.51 -9.24
C SER A 321 -21.33 9.64 -10.76
N ASP A 322 -22.00 10.61 -11.39
CA ASP A 322 -21.95 10.85 -12.84
C ASP A 322 -20.54 11.25 -13.35
N LEU A 323 -19.66 11.73 -12.46
CA LEU A 323 -18.28 12.08 -12.78
C LEU A 323 -17.26 11.00 -12.40
N SER A 324 -17.67 10.00 -11.63
CA SER A 324 -16.75 9.05 -10.98
C SER A 324 -17.03 7.60 -11.33
N SER A 325 -18.20 7.26 -11.87
CA SER A 325 -18.58 5.90 -12.25
C SER A 325 -19.42 5.89 -13.53
N PHE A 326 -19.01 5.05 -14.48
CA PHE A 326 -19.60 4.91 -15.81
C PHE A 326 -19.79 3.42 -16.12
N PRO A 327 -20.88 2.79 -15.61
CA PRO A 327 -21.12 1.35 -15.72
C PRO A 327 -21.08 0.83 -17.16
N ASP A 328 -21.69 1.56 -18.10
CA ASP A 328 -21.74 1.20 -19.51
C ASP A 328 -20.35 0.99 -20.12
N MET A 329 -19.37 1.80 -19.71
CA MET A 329 -18.00 1.73 -20.19
C MET A 329 -17.09 0.90 -19.27
N LYS A 330 -17.62 0.37 -18.16
CA LYS A 330 -16.86 -0.30 -17.11
C LYS A 330 -15.70 0.56 -16.61
N VAL A 331 -15.93 1.87 -16.51
CA VAL A 331 -14.96 2.86 -16.02
C VAL A 331 -15.45 3.38 -14.68
N SER A 332 -14.57 3.41 -13.69
CA SER A 332 -14.76 4.07 -12.40
C SER A 332 -13.52 4.89 -12.06
N TRP A 333 -13.59 5.64 -10.96
CA TRP A 333 -12.48 6.39 -10.40
C TRP A 333 -11.22 5.52 -10.18
N GLN A 334 -11.40 4.21 -9.94
CA GLN A 334 -10.33 3.22 -9.75
C GLN A 334 -9.80 2.59 -11.05
N THR A 335 -10.54 2.65 -12.16
CA THR A 335 -10.22 1.87 -13.38
C THR A 335 -8.86 2.21 -14.00
N TYR A 336 -8.42 3.45 -13.88
CA TYR A 336 -7.05 3.83 -14.26
C TYR A 336 -6.37 4.48 -13.05
N PRO A 337 -5.10 4.17 -12.76
CA PRO A 337 -4.41 4.79 -11.63
C PRO A 337 -4.19 6.29 -11.90
N ASN A 338 -4.15 7.11 -10.84
CA ASN A 338 -3.73 8.51 -10.92
C ASN A 338 -2.41 8.68 -10.19
N ASN A 339 -1.35 9.05 -10.91
CA ASN A 339 0.02 8.96 -10.42
C ASN A 339 0.51 10.25 -9.72
N ILE A 340 -0.35 11.26 -9.57
CA ILE A 340 0.03 12.57 -9.01
C ILE A 340 0.23 12.57 -7.49
N GLY A 341 -0.16 11.49 -6.81
CA GLY A 341 -0.05 11.32 -5.36
C GLY A 341 -0.13 9.85 -4.97
N HIS A 342 -0.17 9.58 -3.66
CA HIS A 342 -0.07 8.22 -3.11
C HIS A 342 -1.28 7.80 -2.24
N SER A 343 -2.44 8.46 -2.40
CA SER A 343 -3.64 8.17 -1.58
C SER A 343 -4.58 7.15 -2.22
N ASP A 344 -4.79 7.24 -3.55
CA ASP A 344 -5.74 6.38 -4.28
C ASP A 344 -5.02 5.37 -5.20
N ALA A 345 -3.72 5.53 -5.42
CA ALA A 345 -2.86 4.72 -6.26
C ALA A 345 -1.40 4.84 -5.78
N PRO A 346 -0.48 3.95 -6.17
CA PRO A 346 0.90 3.99 -5.68
C PRO A 346 1.67 5.27 -6.05
N GLY A 347 1.38 5.85 -7.22
CA GLY A 347 2.01 7.10 -7.67
C GLY A 347 3.53 7.05 -7.67
N CYS A 348 4.16 7.90 -6.86
CA CYS A 348 5.62 7.95 -6.72
C CYS A 348 6.20 6.70 -6.02
N PHE A 349 5.42 6.03 -5.18
CA PHE A 349 5.88 4.86 -4.43
C PHE A 349 6.18 3.65 -5.32
N ARG A 350 5.79 3.65 -6.60
CA ARG A 350 6.27 2.63 -7.55
C ARG A 350 7.79 2.53 -7.68
N CYS A 351 8.50 3.59 -7.30
CA CYS A 351 9.96 3.62 -7.25
C CYS A 351 10.47 3.99 -5.84
N HIS A 352 9.72 4.82 -5.10
CA HIS A 352 10.06 5.29 -3.77
C HIS A 352 9.42 4.43 -2.67
N ASP A 353 9.50 3.10 -2.81
CA ASP A 353 8.84 2.08 -1.95
C ASP A 353 9.71 1.57 -0.80
N GLY A 354 11.01 1.83 -0.82
CA GLY A 354 11.96 1.22 0.12
C GLY A 354 12.44 -0.16 -0.29
N LYS A 355 12.06 -0.64 -1.48
CA LYS A 355 12.43 -1.95 -2.05
C LYS A 355 13.48 -1.85 -3.14
N HIS A 356 13.66 -0.66 -3.71
CA HIS A 356 14.62 -0.40 -4.79
C HIS A 356 16.01 -0.07 -4.27
N PHE A 357 16.99 -0.97 -4.48
CA PHE A 357 18.35 -0.81 -3.98
C PHE A 357 19.38 -0.77 -5.10
N SER A 358 20.41 0.06 -4.89
CA SER A 358 21.64 0.06 -5.67
C SER A 358 22.49 -1.17 -5.32
N ARG A 359 23.56 -1.40 -6.10
CA ARG A 359 24.54 -2.47 -5.80
C ARG A 359 25.27 -2.24 -4.48
N GLU A 360 25.36 -0.98 -4.06
CA GLU A 360 25.98 -0.56 -2.82
C GLU A 360 25.04 -0.69 -1.61
N GLY A 361 23.77 -1.10 -1.81
CA GLY A 361 22.79 -1.25 -0.75
C GLY A 361 22.12 0.05 -0.31
N GLU A 362 22.16 1.07 -1.17
CA GLU A 362 21.46 2.34 -0.97
C GLU A 362 20.08 2.29 -1.64
N SER A 363 19.02 2.59 -0.89
CA SER A 363 17.68 2.66 -1.42
C SER A 363 17.45 3.94 -2.21
N ILE A 364 16.43 3.93 -3.08
CA ILE A 364 15.85 5.19 -3.54
C ILE A 364 15.24 5.90 -2.33
N ARG A 365 15.71 7.12 -2.06
CA ARG A 365 15.23 7.94 -0.94
C ARG A 365 13.71 8.10 -0.96
N LEU A 366 13.04 7.85 0.16
CA LEU A 366 11.58 7.92 0.27
C LEU A 366 11.09 8.85 1.39
N ASP A 367 11.95 9.75 1.88
CA ASP A 367 11.56 10.70 2.90
C ASP A 367 10.32 11.50 2.48
N CYS A 368 9.28 11.49 3.30
CA CYS A 368 8.02 12.19 3.00
C CYS A 368 8.28 13.67 2.71
N ASN A 369 9.29 14.23 3.39
CA ASN A 369 9.70 15.61 3.28
C ASN A 369 10.33 15.98 1.91
N ILE A 370 10.64 15.01 1.03
CA ILE A 370 11.12 15.28 -0.34
C ILE A 370 9.97 15.84 -1.19
N CYS A 371 8.76 15.31 -0.97
CA CYS A 371 7.58 15.65 -1.75
C CYS A 371 6.79 16.80 -1.12
N HIS A 372 6.50 16.72 0.18
CA HIS A 372 5.73 17.74 0.91
C HIS A 372 6.26 17.98 2.31
N SER A 373 5.91 19.08 2.96
CA SER A 373 6.09 19.18 4.43
C SER A 373 5.34 18.06 5.14
N ILE A 374 5.75 17.74 6.38
CA ILE A 374 4.93 16.88 7.23
C ILE A 374 3.52 17.48 7.31
N PRO A 375 2.45 16.69 7.06
CA PRO A 375 1.09 17.19 7.11
C PRO A 375 0.70 17.57 8.54
N GLU A 376 -0.01 18.69 8.67
CA GLU A 376 -0.50 19.20 9.94
C GLU A 376 -2.03 19.15 9.92
N THR A 377 -2.62 18.33 10.78
CA THR A 377 -4.07 18.12 10.84
C THR A 377 -4.66 18.86 12.04
N VAL A 378 -5.72 19.63 11.81
CA VAL A 378 -6.44 20.37 12.85
C VAL A 378 -7.93 20.08 12.78
N LYS A 379 -8.59 20.12 13.93
CA LYS A 379 -10.05 20.05 14.01
C LYS A 379 -10.68 21.41 13.76
N LEU A 380 -11.93 21.41 13.30
CA LEU A 380 -12.68 22.65 13.10
C LEU A 380 -12.76 23.45 14.42
N GLY A 381 -12.28 24.69 14.40
CA GLY A 381 -12.29 25.59 15.57
C GLY A 381 -10.98 25.64 16.36
N GLU A 382 -10.01 24.78 16.07
CA GLU A 382 -8.65 24.90 16.59
C GLU A 382 -7.88 26.04 15.89
N SER A 383 -6.84 26.56 16.56
CA SER A 383 -6.05 27.68 16.03
C SER A 383 -5.26 27.29 14.78
N ALA A 384 -5.00 28.28 13.92
CA ALA A 384 -4.30 28.09 12.66
C ALA A 384 -2.93 27.40 12.83
N VAL A 385 -2.66 26.42 11.97
CA VAL A 385 -1.37 25.75 11.86
C VAL A 385 -0.28 26.78 11.56
N ARG A 386 0.79 26.78 12.36
CA ARG A 386 2.01 27.52 12.03
C ARG A 386 2.85 26.69 11.06
N MET A 387 2.62 26.84 9.77
CA MET A 387 3.46 26.23 8.75
C MET A 387 4.75 27.03 8.58
N GLU A 388 5.88 26.45 8.97
CA GLU A 388 7.19 27.05 8.68
C GLU A 388 7.54 26.83 7.20
N ILE A 389 7.52 27.93 6.43
CA ILE A 389 7.93 27.93 5.01
C ILE A 389 9.46 28.02 4.88
N ALA A 390 10.16 28.30 5.98
CA ALA A 390 11.61 28.41 5.98
C ALA A 390 12.26 27.01 5.91
N THR A 391 13.06 26.78 4.87
CA THR A 391 13.92 25.59 4.78
C THR A 391 15.04 25.70 5.80
N ILE A 392 14.91 24.99 6.92
CA ILE A 392 16.05 24.67 7.78
C ILE A 392 16.95 23.72 6.98
N ARG A 393 18.26 23.97 6.97
CA ARG A 393 19.21 23.03 6.38
C ARG A 393 19.20 21.76 7.24
N GLU A 394 18.73 20.66 6.67
CA GLU A 394 18.72 19.38 7.33
C GLU A 394 20.15 18.85 7.53
N PRO A 395 20.40 18.11 8.63
CA PRO A 395 21.70 17.50 8.88
C PRO A 395 21.96 16.35 7.90
N ASP A 396 23.22 15.96 7.73
CA ASP A 396 23.62 14.93 6.76
C ASP A 396 22.94 13.57 7.02
N THR A 397 22.52 13.30 8.26
CA THR A 397 21.74 12.09 8.60
C THR A 397 20.42 12.00 7.83
N HIS A 398 19.74 13.14 7.63
CA HIS A 398 18.49 13.22 6.86
C HIS A 398 18.72 13.12 5.34
N LEU A 399 19.98 13.15 4.89
CA LEU A 399 20.33 12.99 3.48
C LEU A 399 20.72 11.55 3.14
N ALA A 400 20.81 10.66 4.13
CA ALA A 400 21.17 9.27 3.93
C ALA A 400 20.06 8.54 3.14
N ALA A 401 20.47 7.75 2.15
CA ALA A 401 19.56 6.99 1.28
C ALA A 401 18.53 6.17 2.08
N ASN A 402 19.03 5.45 3.09
CA ASN A 402 18.27 4.51 3.90
C ASN A 402 17.66 5.16 5.16
N PHE A 403 17.65 6.49 5.28
CA PHE A 403 17.26 7.17 6.53
C PHE A 403 15.87 6.72 7.04
N ILE A 404 14.87 6.60 6.16
CA ILE A 404 13.53 6.17 6.58
C ILE A 404 13.50 4.73 7.10
N ALA A 405 14.34 3.82 6.60
CA ALA A 405 14.45 2.49 7.18
C ALA A 405 15.23 2.49 8.52
N ASP A 406 16.21 3.38 8.64
CA ASP A 406 17.17 3.39 9.75
C ASP A 406 16.82 4.35 10.90
N HIS A 407 15.89 5.29 10.72
CA HIS A 407 15.63 6.37 11.70
C HIS A 407 15.26 5.83 13.09
N ARG A 408 14.59 4.67 13.15
CA ARG A 408 14.26 3.96 14.40
C ARG A 408 15.50 3.55 15.22
N PHE A 409 16.63 3.32 14.57
CA PHE A 409 17.91 2.96 15.21
C PHE A 409 18.83 4.17 15.43
N GLN A 410 18.57 5.27 14.72
CA GLN A 410 19.39 6.48 14.79
C GLN A 410 18.80 7.54 15.73
N ALA A 411 17.53 7.44 16.10
CA ALA A 411 16.86 8.37 17.00
C ALA A 411 17.45 8.28 18.42
N ASP A 412 18.24 9.29 18.79
CA ASP A 412 18.88 9.42 20.10
C ASP A 412 18.67 10.83 20.71
N GLU A 413 19.23 11.08 21.89
CA GLU A 413 19.08 12.37 22.57
C GLU A 413 19.50 13.57 21.70
N SER A 414 20.38 13.40 20.71
CA SER A 414 20.80 14.49 19.82
C SER A 414 19.66 15.01 18.93
N CYS A 415 18.68 14.16 18.60
CA CYS A 415 17.51 14.55 17.81
C CYS A 415 16.57 15.49 18.58
N THR A 416 16.59 15.42 19.92
CA THR A 416 15.63 16.14 20.77
C THR A 416 15.77 17.66 20.71
N ALA A 417 16.96 18.15 20.31
CA ALA A 417 17.22 19.58 20.13
C ALA A 417 16.35 20.23 19.04
N CYS A 418 15.94 19.44 18.03
CA CYS A 418 15.13 19.91 16.90
C CYS A 418 13.71 19.34 16.91
N HIS A 419 13.54 18.08 17.31
CA HIS A 419 12.27 17.36 17.22
C HIS A 419 11.48 17.28 18.53
N GLY A 420 12.04 17.80 19.63
CA GLY A 420 11.47 17.65 20.96
C GLY A 420 11.71 16.26 21.57
N PRO A 421 11.04 15.91 22.69
CA PRO A 421 11.22 14.60 23.32
C PRO A 421 10.92 13.46 22.35
N ILE A 422 11.78 12.44 22.32
CA ILE A 422 11.53 11.22 21.54
C ILE A 422 10.47 10.41 22.29
N GLY A 423 9.26 10.38 21.73
CA GLY A 423 8.24 9.40 22.07
C GLY A 423 7.90 8.60 20.82
N PHE A 424 7.80 7.29 20.94
CA PHE A 424 7.29 6.43 19.87
C PHE A 424 5.79 6.24 20.06
N GLY A 425 5.01 6.36 18.99
CA GLY A 425 3.56 6.20 19.06
C GLY A 425 2.83 6.81 17.88
N THR A 426 1.53 7.00 18.05
CA THR A 426 0.60 7.53 17.04
C THR A 426 -0.37 8.54 17.65
N ASP A 427 -0.01 9.15 18.78
CA ASP A 427 -0.89 9.99 19.61
C ASP A 427 -0.63 11.49 19.45
N ASP A 428 0.25 11.86 18.51
CA ASP A 428 0.65 13.23 18.21
C ASP A 428 1.30 13.97 19.40
N SER A 429 1.80 13.22 20.39
CA SER A 429 2.46 13.79 21.58
C SER A 429 3.85 14.36 21.30
N SER A 430 4.49 13.93 20.22
CA SER A 430 5.79 14.40 19.75
C SER A 430 5.92 14.22 18.24
N PHE A 431 6.96 14.80 17.63
CA PHE A 431 7.26 14.57 16.22
C PHE A 431 7.44 13.08 15.87
N CYS A 432 8.08 12.31 16.77
CA CYS A 432 8.31 10.87 16.59
C CYS A 432 7.07 10.01 16.91
N ALA A 433 6.04 10.58 17.55
CA ALA A 433 4.77 9.92 17.86
C ALA A 433 3.63 10.40 16.94
N ASN A 434 3.97 10.91 15.75
CA ASN A 434 3.04 11.52 14.82
C ASN A 434 2.18 10.47 14.09
N SER A 435 0.86 10.59 14.23
CA SER A 435 -0.15 9.74 13.60
C SER A 435 -0.15 9.84 12.08
N ALA A 436 0.27 10.96 11.49
CA ALA A 436 0.43 11.10 10.04
C ALA A 436 1.53 10.19 9.48
N CYS A 437 2.53 9.82 10.29
CA CYS A 437 3.60 8.90 9.87
C CYS A 437 3.32 7.47 10.34
N HIS A 438 2.95 7.29 11.61
CA HIS A 438 2.88 5.98 12.26
C HIS A 438 1.45 5.47 12.50
N GLY A 439 0.43 6.32 12.33
CA GLY A 439 -0.98 6.01 12.59
C GLY A 439 -1.77 5.53 11.36
N GLN A 440 -1.13 5.40 10.20
CA GLN A 440 -1.75 4.90 8.98
C GLN A 440 -0.93 3.80 8.33
N ALA A 441 -1.61 2.94 7.55
CA ALA A 441 -0.95 1.92 6.77
C ALA A 441 -0.33 2.52 5.50
N TRP A 442 0.87 2.06 5.16
CA TRP A 442 1.59 2.42 3.95
C TRP A 442 1.77 1.18 3.08
N PRO A 443 0.72 0.73 2.36
CA PRO A 443 0.74 -0.58 1.69
C PRO A 443 1.82 -0.71 0.61
N GLU A 444 2.23 0.42 0.02
CA GLU A 444 3.25 0.46 -1.04
C GLU A 444 4.67 0.61 -0.50
N VAL A 445 4.83 0.83 0.81
CA VAL A 445 6.15 1.06 1.43
C VAL A 445 6.54 -0.18 2.22
N ASP A 446 7.70 -0.74 1.88
CA ASP A 446 8.31 -1.85 2.62
C ASP A 446 9.75 -1.47 2.99
N LEU A 447 9.93 -1.09 4.25
CA LEU A 447 11.23 -0.65 4.77
C LEU A 447 12.12 -1.82 5.20
N ASP A 448 11.59 -3.03 5.25
CA ASP A 448 12.30 -4.23 5.71
C ASP A 448 12.68 -5.14 4.52
N ALA A 449 12.30 -4.79 3.28
CA ALA A 449 12.53 -5.58 2.08
C ALA A 449 14.00 -5.98 1.85
N ALA A 450 14.96 -5.10 2.17
CA ALA A 450 16.40 -5.41 2.05
C ALA A 450 16.98 -6.21 3.22
N ASP A 451 16.33 -6.21 4.38
CA ASP A 451 16.77 -6.89 5.59
C ASP A 451 15.65 -7.80 6.12
N PRO A 452 15.29 -8.87 5.38
CA PRO A 452 14.31 -9.82 5.88
C PRO A 452 14.76 -10.37 7.23
N HIS A 453 13.82 -10.43 8.18
CA HIS A 453 14.14 -10.88 9.53
C HIS A 453 14.77 -12.29 9.47
N PRO A 454 15.94 -12.53 10.09
CA PRO A 454 16.73 -13.75 9.90
C PRO A 454 16.03 -15.02 10.40
N ILE A 455 14.99 -14.84 11.21
CA ILE A 455 14.09 -15.88 11.69
C ILE A 455 12.66 -15.49 11.33
N GLN A 456 11.84 -16.48 11.03
CA GLN A 456 10.43 -16.27 10.80
C GLN A 456 9.74 -15.95 12.14
N LEU A 457 9.13 -14.78 12.25
CA LEU A 457 8.33 -14.41 13.40
C LEU A 457 6.95 -15.06 13.25
N GLU A 458 6.58 -15.92 14.19
CA GLU A 458 5.31 -16.67 14.15
C GLU A 458 4.51 -16.48 15.45
N GLY A 459 3.21 -16.76 15.38
CA GLY A 459 2.30 -16.64 16.52
C GLY A 459 2.33 -15.23 17.12
N LYS A 460 2.52 -15.14 18.44
CA LYS A 460 2.56 -13.84 19.14
C LYS A 460 3.78 -12.98 18.80
N HIS A 461 4.87 -13.56 18.30
CA HIS A 461 6.02 -12.79 17.85
C HIS A 461 5.75 -12.08 16.51
N ALA A 462 4.85 -12.61 15.67
CA ALA A 462 4.42 -11.93 14.45
C ALA A 462 3.56 -10.68 14.72
N GLU A 463 2.92 -10.62 15.89
CA GLU A 463 2.12 -9.47 16.34
C GLU A 463 2.97 -8.41 17.08
N ALA A 464 4.23 -8.73 17.41
CA ALA A 464 5.11 -7.84 18.16
C ALA A 464 5.65 -6.70 17.27
N LEU A 465 5.73 -5.50 17.84
CA LEU A 465 6.30 -4.34 17.16
C LEU A 465 7.83 -4.42 17.22
N CYS A 466 8.53 -4.02 16.15
CA CYS A 466 9.98 -4.18 15.99
C CYS A 466 10.79 -3.65 17.19
N TYR A 467 10.38 -2.50 17.75
CA TYR A 467 11.06 -1.86 18.89
C TYR A 467 11.01 -2.69 20.18
N GLN A 468 10.10 -3.66 20.30
CA GLN A 468 10.02 -4.54 21.47
C GLN A 468 11.20 -5.51 21.55
N CYS A 469 11.87 -5.75 20.42
CA CYS A 469 13.09 -6.56 20.33
C CYS A 469 14.33 -5.71 20.02
N HIS A 470 14.16 -4.62 19.27
CA HIS A 470 15.24 -3.80 18.73
C HIS A 470 15.36 -2.43 19.43
N ASP A 471 15.61 -2.42 20.75
CA ASP A 471 15.78 -1.22 21.58
C ASP A 471 16.97 -0.34 21.10
N ALA A 472 16.75 0.46 20.05
CA ALA A 472 17.75 1.20 19.28
C ALA A 472 18.93 0.35 18.71
N VAL A 473 18.84 -0.98 18.75
CA VAL A 473 19.87 -1.90 18.23
C VAL A 473 19.35 -2.64 17.00
N ARG A 474 20.04 -2.48 15.85
CA ARG A 474 19.65 -3.13 14.59
C ARG A 474 19.70 -4.65 14.62
N LYS A 475 20.67 -5.23 15.34
CA LYS A 475 20.86 -6.69 15.43
C LYS A 475 21.09 -7.09 16.89
N PRO A 476 20.03 -7.15 17.71
CA PRO A 476 20.13 -7.63 19.08
C PRO A 476 20.56 -9.11 19.07
N ALA A 477 21.18 -9.56 20.16
CA ALA A 477 21.50 -10.97 20.31
C ALA A 477 20.20 -11.78 20.42
N TYR A 478 20.06 -12.82 19.59
CA TYR A 478 18.92 -13.73 19.61
C TYR A 478 19.00 -14.67 20.81
N VAL A 479 18.63 -14.15 21.97
CA VAL A 479 18.58 -14.87 23.25
C VAL A 479 17.24 -14.50 23.89
N CYS A 480 16.45 -15.48 24.31
CA CYS A 480 15.10 -15.23 24.84
C CYS A 480 15.13 -14.24 26.02
N ALA A 481 16.18 -14.29 26.84
CA ALA A 481 16.40 -13.43 28.00
C ALA A 481 16.63 -11.94 27.64
N SER A 482 16.96 -11.63 26.38
CA SER A 482 17.06 -10.23 25.91
C SER A 482 15.72 -9.51 25.92
N CYS A 483 14.60 -10.26 25.84
CA CYS A 483 13.25 -9.69 25.76
C CYS A 483 12.31 -10.24 26.85
N HIS A 484 12.57 -11.43 27.39
CA HIS A 484 11.76 -12.07 28.42
C HIS A 484 12.49 -12.17 29.75
N GLN A 485 11.76 -11.97 30.85
CA GLN A 485 12.28 -12.24 32.18
C GLN A 485 12.18 -13.75 32.49
N PRO A 486 13.29 -14.43 32.83
CA PRO A 486 13.25 -15.83 33.21
C PRO A 486 12.48 -16.01 34.54
N PRO A 487 11.73 -17.12 34.72
CA PRO A 487 11.05 -17.39 35.98
C PRO A 487 12.05 -17.52 37.14
N THR A 488 11.64 -17.10 38.34
CA THR A 488 12.52 -17.03 39.51
C THR A 488 12.75 -18.38 40.22
N GLU A 489 12.22 -19.50 39.70
CA GLU A 489 12.36 -20.81 40.36
C GLU A 489 13.74 -21.46 40.10
N PRO A 490 14.33 -22.15 41.09
CA PRO A 490 15.72 -22.62 41.06
C PRO A 490 15.99 -23.78 40.08
N HIS A 491 14.98 -24.24 39.35
CA HIS A 491 15.11 -25.30 38.35
C HIS A 491 15.39 -24.77 36.93
N PHE A 492 15.44 -23.45 36.74
CA PHE A 492 15.71 -22.81 35.45
C PHE A 492 17.14 -22.26 35.40
N GLY A 493 18.01 -22.89 34.61
CA GLY A 493 19.32 -22.33 34.27
C GLY A 493 19.17 -21.15 33.29
N PRO A 494 20.14 -20.22 33.22
CA PRO A 494 19.99 -18.98 32.45
C PRO A 494 19.97 -19.14 30.92
N ASP A 495 20.42 -20.28 30.35
CA ASP A 495 20.91 -20.29 28.96
C ASP A 495 20.25 -21.31 27.99
N ASP A 496 19.22 -22.08 28.37
CA ASP A 496 18.71 -23.19 27.53
C ASP A 496 17.17 -23.21 27.34
N CYS A 497 16.53 -22.04 27.31
CA CYS A 497 15.07 -21.92 27.15
C CYS A 497 14.56 -22.67 25.90
N GLU A 498 15.30 -22.58 24.80
CA GLU A 498 14.94 -23.14 23.49
C GLU A 498 14.92 -24.68 23.46
N THR A 499 15.58 -25.33 24.43
CA THR A 499 15.61 -26.79 24.54
C THR A 499 14.26 -27.36 24.98
N CYS A 500 13.46 -26.57 25.70
CA CYS A 500 12.16 -27.00 26.24
C CYS A 500 10.99 -26.15 25.71
N HIS A 501 11.25 -24.92 25.26
CA HIS A 501 10.24 -23.99 24.76
C HIS A 501 10.58 -23.57 23.33
N GLN A 502 9.63 -23.74 22.41
CA GLN A 502 9.75 -23.22 21.05
C GLN A 502 9.02 -21.87 20.93
N ALA A 503 9.46 -21.03 19.99
CA ALA A 503 8.86 -19.71 19.73
C ALA A 503 7.36 -19.75 19.40
N VAL A 504 6.85 -20.93 19.00
CA VAL A 504 5.47 -21.18 18.58
C VAL A 504 4.53 -21.56 19.75
N GLY A 505 5.03 -21.81 20.97
CA GLY A 505 4.15 -22.05 22.14
C GLY A 505 4.82 -22.69 23.37
N TRP A 506 4.42 -22.23 24.56
CA TRP A 506 4.94 -22.65 25.88
C TRP A 506 4.39 -23.99 26.42
N ALA A 507 3.57 -24.73 25.67
CA ALA A 507 2.65 -25.72 26.25
C ALA A 507 3.13 -27.19 26.32
N GLU A 508 4.32 -27.58 25.83
CA GLU A 508 4.61 -29.01 25.57
C GLU A 508 5.82 -29.65 26.31
N SER A 509 6.27 -29.15 27.47
CA SER A 509 7.52 -29.70 28.08
C SER A 509 7.37 -30.80 29.15
N ALA A 510 6.17 -31.30 29.50
CA ALA A 510 6.03 -32.30 30.58
C ALA A 510 6.18 -33.78 30.14
N ALA A 511 6.04 -34.10 28.85
CA ALA A 511 5.97 -35.48 28.34
C ALA A 511 7.23 -36.35 28.59
N PRO A 512 8.48 -35.83 28.51
CA PRO A 512 9.67 -36.65 28.74
C PRO A 512 9.83 -37.12 30.20
N LEU A 513 9.35 -36.32 31.16
CA LEU A 513 9.51 -36.57 32.59
C LEU A 513 8.64 -37.73 33.09
N VAL A 514 7.41 -37.85 32.56
CA VAL A 514 6.50 -38.97 32.88
C VAL A 514 7.07 -40.31 32.39
N ARG A 515 7.75 -40.31 31.24
CA ARG A 515 8.28 -41.54 30.61
C ARG A 515 9.49 -42.14 31.34
N ALA A 516 10.19 -41.35 32.16
CA ALA A 516 11.39 -41.77 32.89
C ALA A 516 11.10 -42.24 34.33
N ALA A 517 9.91 -41.98 34.85
CA ALA A 517 9.54 -42.37 36.21
C ALA A 517 9.23 -43.88 36.28
N PRO A 518 9.77 -44.64 37.25
CA PRO A 518 9.44 -46.04 37.40
C PRO A 518 7.98 -46.21 37.87
N PRO A 519 7.29 -47.31 37.51
CA PRO A 519 5.95 -47.59 38.00
C PRO A 519 5.95 -47.80 39.52
N MET A 520 4.81 -47.55 40.16
CA MET A 520 4.62 -47.83 41.57
C MET A 520 4.83 -49.33 41.86
N ALA A 521 5.27 -49.66 43.08
CA ALA A 521 5.60 -51.04 43.44
C ALA A 521 4.37 -51.92 43.72
N HIS A 522 3.19 -51.33 43.87
CA HIS A 522 1.93 -52.01 44.16
C HIS A 522 0.77 -51.34 43.42
N PRO A 523 -0.34 -52.06 43.16
CA PRO A 523 -1.56 -51.46 42.69
C PRO A 523 -2.17 -50.57 43.78
N LEU A 524 -2.98 -49.60 43.39
CA LEU A 524 -3.64 -48.68 44.31
C LEU A 524 -4.91 -49.31 44.88
N ALA A 525 -5.55 -50.24 44.17
CA ALA A 525 -6.75 -50.96 44.59
C ALA A 525 -7.85 -50.04 45.18
N GLY A 526 -7.93 -48.80 44.67
CA GLY A 526 -8.86 -47.75 45.12
C GLY A 526 -8.37 -46.85 46.25
N ASN A 527 -7.16 -47.04 46.79
CA ASN A 527 -6.58 -46.19 47.82
C ASN A 527 -5.63 -45.14 47.22
N LEU A 528 -6.07 -43.88 47.15
CA LEU A 528 -5.29 -42.75 46.65
C LEU A 528 -4.57 -41.97 47.77
N LEU A 529 -4.64 -42.45 49.01
CA LEU A 529 -4.00 -41.79 50.16
C LEU A 529 -2.55 -42.25 50.39
N CYS A 530 -1.71 -42.19 49.33
CA CYS A 530 -0.28 -42.55 49.31
C CYS A 530 0.51 -42.11 50.55
N LEU A 531 0.41 -40.84 50.95
CA LEU A 531 1.19 -40.27 52.05
C LEU A 531 0.87 -40.90 53.42
N ARG A 532 -0.25 -41.62 53.60
CA ARG A 532 -0.48 -42.36 54.85
C ARG A 532 0.55 -43.44 55.12
N CYS A 533 1.10 -44.05 54.07
CA CYS A 533 2.08 -45.12 54.19
C CYS A 533 3.50 -44.66 53.80
N HIS A 534 3.59 -43.60 52.98
CA HIS A 534 4.84 -43.16 52.35
C HIS A 534 5.37 -41.81 52.86
N ASP A 535 4.71 -41.15 53.82
CA ASP A 535 5.25 -39.93 54.43
C ASP A 535 6.37 -40.23 55.45
N GLU A 536 6.99 -39.19 56.00
CA GLU A 536 8.10 -39.34 56.96
C GLU A 536 7.67 -40.18 58.18
N GLY A 537 8.33 -41.33 58.38
CA GLY A 537 8.01 -42.28 59.44
C GLY A 537 6.93 -43.32 59.09
N GLY A 538 6.42 -43.30 57.86
CA GLY A 538 5.52 -44.33 57.32
C GLY A 538 6.20 -45.69 57.08
N LEU A 539 5.40 -46.69 56.74
CA LEU A 539 5.82 -48.09 56.52
C LEU A 539 6.94 -48.22 55.47
N VAL A 540 6.87 -47.43 54.39
CA VAL A 540 7.90 -47.36 53.35
C VAL A 540 8.05 -45.90 52.94
N PRO A 541 8.94 -45.11 53.56
CA PRO A 541 9.06 -43.68 53.28
C PRO A 541 9.42 -43.41 51.81
N ARG A 542 8.87 -42.32 51.26
CA ARG A 542 9.24 -41.83 49.93
C ARG A 542 10.74 -41.47 49.85
N PRO A 543 11.34 -41.48 48.65
CA PRO A 543 12.69 -40.98 48.43
C PRO A 543 12.89 -39.55 48.97
N ALA A 544 14.09 -39.24 49.45
CA ALA A 544 14.38 -37.98 50.14
C ALA A 544 14.18 -36.73 49.25
N ASP A 545 14.41 -36.85 47.95
CA ASP A 545 14.17 -35.83 46.92
C ASP A 545 12.68 -35.60 46.58
N HIS A 546 11.79 -36.37 47.18
CA HIS A 546 10.33 -36.23 47.07
C HIS A 546 9.71 -35.62 48.32
N LYS A 547 10.52 -35.18 49.29
CA LYS A 547 10.06 -34.53 50.52
C LYS A 547 9.22 -33.29 50.20
N GLY A 548 8.07 -33.15 50.86
CA GLY A 548 7.17 -32.00 50.70
C GLY A 548 6.26 -32.05 49.46
N ARG A 549 6.40 -33.04 48.58
CA ARG A 549 5.49 -33.19 47.43
C ARG A 549 4.04 -33.48 47.90
N PRO A 550 3.02 -32.80 47.33
CA PRO A 550 1.62 -33.06 47.63
C PRO A 550 1.16 -34.44 47.14
N GLN A 551 0.16 -34.99 47.81
CA GLN A 551 -0.46 -36.29 47.52
C GLN A 551 -0.85 -36.47 46.05
N GLU A 552 -1.44 -35.44 45.45
CA GLU A 552 -2.08 -35.48 44.14
C GLU A 552 -1.04 -35.58 43.01
N THR A 553 0.21 -35.19 43.28
CA THR A 553 1.27 -35.13 42.27
C THR A 553 1.89 -36.49 41.96
N CYS A 554 1.69 -37.49 42.82
CA CYS A 554 2.34 -38.79 42.69
C CYS A 554 1.88 -39.55 41.44
N SER A 555 0.57 -39.59 41.20
CA SER A 555 -0.05 -40.29 40.05
C SER A 555 0.12 -39.55 38.73
N THR A 556 0.58 -38.30 38.75
CA THR A 556 0.89 -37.55 37.53
C THR A 556 2.17 -38.06 36.87
N CYS A 557 3.10 -38.60 37.65
CA CYS A 557 4.38 -39.09 37.14
C CYS A 557 4.53 -40.60 37.23
N HIS A 558 3.96 -41.26 38.24
CA HIS A 558 4.10 -42.71 38.42
C HIS A 558 2.85 -43.47 37.96
N GLU A 559 3.05 -44.43 37.08
CA GLU A 559 2.00 -45.37 36.65
C GLU A 559 1.71 -46.43 37.74
N GLU A 560 0.50 -46.99 37.74
CA GLU A 560 0.08 -48.01 38.70
C GLU A 560 0.89 -49.31 38.56
N GLY A 561 1.34 -49.85 39.69
CA GLY A 561 2.10 -51.10 39.75
C GLY A 561 1.26 -52.35 39.56
N GLY A 562 1.91 -53.44 39.14
CA GLY A 562 1.30 -54.78 39.13
C GLY A 562 1.18 -55.38 40.54
N PRO A 563 0.29 -56.37 40.76
CA PRO A 563 0.14 -57.03 42.05
C PRO A 563 1.42 -57.77 42.46
N SER A 564 1.69 -57.78 43.76
CA SER A 564 2.76 -58.60 44.35
C SER A 564 2.56 -60.09 44.00
N PRO A 565 3.63 -60.85 43.71
CA PRO A 565 3.53 -62.28 43.44
C PRO A 565 2.91 -63.06 44.61
N ALA A 566 2.02 -64.02 44.37
CA ALA A 566 1.44 -64.84 45.43
C ALA A 566 2.45 -65.83 46.05
N ILE A 567 2.27 -66.17 47.33
CA ILE A 567 3.07 -67.22 48.00
C ILE A 567 2.83 -68.57 47.32
N ALA A 568 3.90 -69.19 46.84
CA ALA A 568 3.82 -70.42 46.04
C ALA A 568 3.59 -71.72 46.85
N HIS A 569 3.45 -71.64 48.19
CA HIS A 569 3.30 -72.78 49.08
C HIS A 569 2.37 -72.47 50.26
N GLY A 570 1.83 -73.52 50.90
CA GLY A 570 1.04 -73.37 52.13
C GLY A 570 1.89 -72.85 53.31
N LEU A 571 1.22 -72.20 54.27
CA LEU A 571 1.85 -71.57 55.44
C LEU A 571 1.68 -72.35 56.75
N GLU A 572 1.00 -73.49 56.74
CA GLU A 572 0.82 -74.31 57.95
C GLU A 572 2.18 -74.78 58.50
N GLY A 573 2.53 -74.26 59.69
CA GLY A 573 3.82 -74.50 60.34
C GLY A 573 5.01 -73.76 59.71
N ARG A 574 4.78 -72.77 58.83
CA ARG A 574 5.81 -71.97 58.10
C ARG A 574 5.43 -70.49 58.02
N ASP A 575 4.84 -69.96 59.06
CA ASP A 575 4.32 -68.59 59.18
C ASP A 575 5.41 -67.51 59.35
N ASN A 576 6.62 -67.90 59.78
CA ASN A 576 7.79 -67.02 59.79
C ASN A 576 8.59 -67.09 58.48
N CYS A 577 8.16 -66.32 57.49
CA CYS A 577 8.74 -66.20 56.14
C CYS A 577 10.25 -65.91 56.18
N LEU A 578 10.69 -65.01 57.07
CA LEU A 578 12.09 -64.56 57.14
C LEU A 578 13.07 -65.69 57.53
N MET A 579 12.61 -66.78 58.14
CA MET A 579 13.49 -67.94 58.42
C MET A 579 14.06 -68.57 57.15
N CYS A 580 13.32 -68.51 56.05
CA CYS A 580 13.72 -69.07 54.76
C CYS A 580 13.99 -68.00 53.70
N HIS A 581 13.39 -66.81 53.86
CA HIS A 581 13.38 -65.74 52.87
C HIS A 581 14.06 -64.44 53.34
N ALA A 582 14.80 -64.43 54.44
CA ALA A 582 15.69 -63.29 54.74
C ALA A 582 16.59 -62.97 53.53
N VAL A 583 16.94 -61.70 53.33
CA VAL A 583 17.72 -61.23 52.16
C VAL A 583 19.08 -61.95 52.07
N ASP A 584 19.62 -62.39 53.20
CA ASP A 584 20.87 -63.16 53.33
C ASP A 584 20.67 -64.69 53.45
N SER A 585 19.42 -65.17 53.36
CA SER A 585 19.10 -66.60 53.47
C SER A 585 19.74 -67.41 52.34
N LYS A 586 20.24 -68.60 52.68
CA LYS A 586 20.78 -69.57 51.71
C LYS A 586 19.73 -70.48 51.07
N VAL A 587 18.47 -70.38 51.48
CA VAL A 587 17.38 -71.22 50.95
C VAL A 587 16.77 -70.60 49.71
N LYS A 588 16.13 -69.44 49.86
CA LYS A 588 15.61 -68.63 48.74
C LYS A 588 15.51 -67.17 49.21
N PRO A 589 16.56 -66.36 49.07
CA PRO A 589 16.58 -65.01 49.61
C PRO A 589 15.56 -64.11 48.93
N ALA A 590 14.98 -63.18 49.70
CA ALA A 590 14.14 -62.11 49.15
C ALA A 590 14.97 -61.13 48.29
N PRO A 591 14.35 -60.38 47.35
CA PRO A 591 15.05 -59.39 46.55
C PRO A 591 15.76 -58.33 47.41
N ALA A 592 16.87 -57.77 46.93
CA ALA A 592 17.66 -56.79 47.68
C ALA A 592 16.82 -55.59 48.19
N GLY A 593 15.84 -55.12 47.42
CA GLY A 593 14.91 -54.06 47.83
C GLY A 593 13.91 -54.43 48.95
N HIS A 594 14.03 -55.63 49.53
CA HIS A 594 13.27 -56.08 50.70
C HIS A 594 14.11 -56.10 51.99
N GLU A 595 15.32 -55.54 51.95
CA GLU A 595 16.13 -55.35 53.14
C GLU A 595 15.38 -54.53 54.20
N GLY A 596 15.41 -55.01 55.46
CA GLY A 596 14.71 -54.38 56.58
C GLY A 596 13.20 -54.63 56.66
N ARG A 597 12.60 -55.37 55.72
CA ARG A 597 11.16 -55.72 55.78
C ARG A 597 10.88 -56.78 56.85
N THR A 598 9.79 -56.59 57.59
CA THR A 598 9.38 -57.54 58.65
C THR A 598 8.51 -58.67 58.10
N ASN A 599 8.36 -59.73 58.90
CA ASN A 599 7.56 -60.89 58.53
C ASN A 599 6.08 -60.52 58.26
N GLU A 600 5.55 -59.57 59.03
CA GLU A 600 4.20 -59.03 58.87
C GLU A 600 4.04 -58.31 57.54
N LEU A 601 5.07 -57.60 57.08
CA LEU A 601 5.05 -56.91 55.79
C LEU A 601 5.08 -57.91 54.62
N CYS A 602 5.76 -59.05 54.79
CA CYS A 602 5.71 -60.14 53.82
C CYS A 602 4.30 -60.70 53.67
N GLN A 603 3.62 -60.99 54.79
CA GLN A 603 2.24 -61.52 54.80
C GLN A 603 1.20 -60.48 54.34
N LEU A 604 1.50 -59.19 54.46
CA LEU A 604 0.61 -58.14 53.98
C LEU A 604 0.63 -58.03 52.44
N CYS A 605 1.77 -58.33 51.82
CA CYS A 605 1.98 -58.14 50.38
C CYS A 605 1.84 -59.43 49.55
N HIS A 606 2.17 -60.60 50.09
CA HIS A 606 2.22 -61.89 49.38
C HIS A 606 1.26 -62.90 50.00
#